data_AF-A0A101GYT4-F1
#
_entry.id   AF-A0A101GYT4-F1
#
_cell.length_a   1.000
_cell.length_b   1.000
_cell.length_c   1.000
_cell.angle_alpha   90.00
_cell.angle_beta   90.00
_cell.angle_gamma   90.00
#
_symmetry.space_group_name_H-M   'P 1'
#
loop_
_entity.id
_entity.type
_entity.pdbx_description
1 polymer ?
#
loop_
_entity_poly.entity_id
_entity_poly.type
_entity_poly.pdbx_seq_one_letter_code
_entity_poly.pdbx_strand_id
1 'polypeptide(L)'
;MAEEKQAKKVYTLEEIKFNEANKIMAILACFPLIGLILFFVEKEDKFVRYIGAQFVILGVVSMFIGIIPLIGWLLAGPVMWVLIIIGMVKASKGERFDIPVVSEWALKLMGSL
;
A
#
# COMPACT_ATOMS: atom_id res chain seq x y z
N MET A 1 24.22 25.28 -8.03
CA MET A 1 24.55 23.88 -7.70
C MET A 1 23.25 23.17 -7.37
N ALA A 2 22.89 22.18 -8.19
CA ALA A 2 22.00 21.06 -7.89
C ALA A 2 20.58 21.37 -7.37
N GLU A 3 19.75 22.02 -8.18
CA GLU A 3 18.32 21.67 -8.21
C GLU A 3 18.03 21.00 -9.56
N GLU A 4 18.64 19.83 -9.75
CA GLU A 4 17.99 18.83 -10.58
C GLU A 4 16.69 18.47 -9.85
N LYS A 5 15.60 19.13 -10.23
CA LYS A 5 14.25 18.65 -9.99
C LYS A 5 14.23 17.21 -10.49
N GLN A 6 14.43 16.27 -9.55
CA GLN A 6 14.19 14.86 -9.77
C GLN A 6 12.81 14.81 -10.44
N ALA A 7 12.78 14.39 -11.70
CA ALA A 7 11.54 14.18 -12.40
C ALA A 7 10.79 13.09 -11.63
N LYS A 8 9.96 13.50 -10.64
CA LYS A 8 9.14 12.60 -9.85
C LYS A 8 8.37 11.76 -10.84
N LYS A 9 8.72 10.48 -10.95
CA LYS A 9 7.95 9.55 -11.78
C LYS A 9 6.53 9.56 -11.23
N VAL A 10 5.61 10.14 -11.99
CA VAL A 10 4.20 10.16 -11.64
C VAL A 10 3.66 8.79 -12.00
N TYR A 11 3.58 7.90 -11.01
CA TYR A 11 2.96 6.60 -11.19
C TYR A 11 1.46 6.81 -11.42
N THR A 12 0.93 6.27 -12.50
CA THR A 12 -0.52 6.19 -12.73
C THR A 12 -1.02 4.79 -12.40
N LEU A 13 -2.29 4.68 -12.06
CA LEU A 13 -2.93 3.39 -11.81
C LEU A 13 -2.87 2.47 -13.03
N GLU A 14 -2.83 2.99 -14.26
CA GLU A 14 -2.80 2.18 -15.49
C GLU A 14 -1.50 1.37 -15.65
N GLU A 15 -0.40 1.86 -15.08
CA GLU A 15 0.91 1.19 -15.13
C GLU A 15 1.03 0.05 -14.12
N ILE A 16 0.15 0.01 -13.11
CA ILE A 16 0.20 -0.94 -12.02
C ILE A 16 -0.57 -2.19 -12.42
N LYS A 17 0.12 -3.09 -13.12
CA LYS A 17 -0.44 -4.34 -13.64
C LYS A 17 -0.05 -5.51 -12.75
N PHE A 18 -1.00 -6.42 -12.53
CA PHE A 18 -0.76 -7.64 -11.79
C PHE A 18 0.26 -8.54 -12.50
N ASN A 19 1.16 -9.13 -11.72
CA ASN A 19 2.14 -10.11 -12.15
C ASN A 19 1.94 -11.41 -11.36
N GLU A 20 1.62 -12.50 -12.06
CA GLU A 20 1.31 -13.77 -11.43
C GLU A 20 2.51 -14.38 -10.68
N ALA A 21 3.74 -14.16 -11.17
CA ALA A 21 4.95 -14.68 -10.54
C ALA A 21 5.13 -14.18 -9.10
N ASN A 22 4.67 -12.95 -8.82
CA ASN A 22 4.82 -12.29 -7.53
C ASN A 22 3.52 -12.25 -6.71
N LYS A 23 2.52 -13.06 -7.09
CA LYS A 23 1.22 -13.13 -6.41
C LYS A 23 1.34 -13.30 -4.89
N ILE A 24 2.23 -14.17 -4.44
CA ILE A 24 2.46 -14.40 -3.00
C ILE A 24 2.98 -13.13 -2.32
N MET A 25 3.93 -12.44 -2.95
CA MET A 25 4.47 -11.18 -2.43
C MET A 25 3.37 -10.11 -2.36
N ALA A 26 2.49 -10.04 -3.35
CA ALA A 26 1.36 -9.11 -3.33
C ALA A 26 0.38 -9.38 -2.18
N ILE A 27 0.08 -10.66 -1.91
CA ILE A 27 -0.77 -11.05 -0.76
C ILE A 27 -0.08 -10.65 0.55
N LEU A 28 1.21 -10.95 0.69
CA LEU A 28 1.99 -10.62 1.89
C LEU A 28 2.17 -9.11 2.09
N ALA A 29 2.23 -8.34 0.99
CA ALA A 29 2.32 -6.89 1.04
C ALA A 29 1.09 -6.22 1.66
N CYS A 30 -0.03 -6.94 1.80
CA CYS A 30 -1.22 -6.45 2.50
C CYS A 30 -0.99 -6.25 4.01
N PHE A 31 0.00 -6.91 4.61
CA PHE A 31 0.36 -6.66 6.01
C PHE A 31 1.24 -5.42 6.10
N PRO A 32 0.90 -4.37 6.88
CA PRO A 32 1.63 -3.10 6.85
C PRO A 32 3.16 -3.20 7.04
N LEU A 33 3.62 -4.04 7.97
CA LEU A 33 5.05 -4.24 8.22
C LEU A 33 5.75 -4.99 7.07
N ILE A 34 5.12 -6.01 6.52
CA ILE A 34 5.67 -6.78 5.40
C ILE A 34 5.61 -5.94 4.11
N GLY A 35 4.51 -5.22 3.91
CA GLY A 35 4.32 -4.25 2.84
C GLY A 35 5.37 -3.16 2.84
N LEU A 36 5.83 -2.69 4.01
CA LEU A 36 6.95 -1.75 4.11
C LEU A 36 8.24 -2.35 3.56
N ILE A 37 8.56 -3.58 3.98
CA ILE A 37 9.76 -4.28 3.54
C ILE A 37 9.70 -4.49 2.02
N LEU A 38 8.58 -5.03 1.51
CA LEU A 38 8.40 -5.29 0.09
C LEU A 38 8.37 -4.01 -0.74
N PHE A 39 7.84 -2.90 -0.22
CA PHE A 39 7.87 -1.61 -0.90
C PHE A 39 9.30 -1.13 -1.19
N PHE A 40 10.26 -1.42 -0.30
CA PHE A 40 11.67 -1.08 -0.48
C PHE A 40 12.46 -2.13 -1.25
N VAL A 41 12.19 -3.41 -1.01
CA VAL A 41 12.91 -4.54 -1.61
C VAL A 41 12.50 -4.76 -3.06
N GLU A 42 11.20 -4.73 -3.33
CA GLU A 42 10.67 -4.90 -4.68
C GLU A 42 10.90 -3.63 -5.48
N LYS A 43 11.48 -3.75 -6.68
CA LYS A 43 11.82 -2.61 -7.56
C LYS A 43 11.13 -2.70 -8.91
N GLU A 44 10.96 -3.92 -9.41
CA GLU A 44 10.43 -4.21 -10.73
C GLU A 44 8.90 -4.30 -10.68
N ASP A 45 8.36 -4.95 -9.64
CA ASP A 45 6.93 -5.17 -9.52
C ASP A 45 6.19 -3.98 -8.91
N LYS A 46 5.65 -3.13 -9.80
CA LYS A 46 4.83 -1.98 -9.41
C LYS A 46 3.57 -2.38 -8.62
N PHE A 47 3.01 -3.57 -8.84
CA PHE A 47 1.80 -4.02 -8.15
C PHE A 47 2.07 -4.37 -6.70
N VAL A 48 3.13 -5.13 -6.43
CA VAL A 48 3.57 -5.44 -5.06
C VAL A 48 3.98 -4.16 -4.33
N ARG A 49 4.77 -3.29 -4.96
CA ARG A 49 5.16 -2.00 -4.37
C ARG A 49 3.95 -1.12 -4.04
N TYR A 50 2.97 -1.06 -4.93
CA TYR A 50 1.75 -0.27 -4.72
C TYR A 50 0.92 -0.80 -3.55
N ILE A 51 0.65 -2.11 -3.49
CA ILE A 51 -0.08 -2.71 -2.37
C ILE A 51 0.69 -2.46 -1.06
N GLY A 52 2.01 -2.67 -1.06
CA GLY A 52 2.85 -2.40 0.10
C GLY A 52 2.74 -0.94 0.56
N ALA A 53 2.89 0.02 -0.36
CA ALA A 53 2.74 1.45 -0.06
C ALA A 53 1.35 1.77 0.51
N GLN A 54 0.29 1.23 -0.09
CA GLN A 54 -1.09 1.48 0.34
C GLN A 54 -1.34 0.96 1.77
N PHE A 55 -0.91 -0.27 2.07
CA PHE A 55 -1.12 -0.87 3.39
C PHE A 55 -0.20 -0.30 4.47
N VAL A 56 1.00 0.17 4.12
CA VAL A 56 1.84 0.97 5.02
C VAL A 56 1.12 2.25 5.42
N ILE A 57 0.59 2.99 4.45
CA ILE A 57 -0.14 4.24 4.71
C ILE A 57 -1.37 3.97 5.58
N LEU A 58 -2.15 2.93 5.28
CA LEU A 58 -3.27 2.52 6.13
C LEU A 58 -2.82 2.18 7.55
N GLY A 59 -1.71 1.44 7.70
CA GLY A 59 -1.13 1.12 9.00
C GLY A 59 -0.80 2.36 9.81
N VAL A 60 -0.14 3.35 9.19
CA VAL A 60 0.19 4.62 9.82
C VAL A 60 -1.08 5.40 10.21
N VAL A 61 -2.07 5.50 9.32
CA VAL A 61 -3.35 6.16 9.61
C VAL A 61 -4.08 5.48 10.76
N SER A 62 -4.09 4.14 10.78
CA SER A 62 -4.74 3.37 11.85
C SER A 62 -4.07 3.57 13.21
N MET A 63 -2.75 3.78 13.24
CA MET A 63 -2.02 4.11 14.47
C MET A 63 -2.48 5.45 15.04
N PHE A 64 -2.68 6.47 14.19
CA PHE A 64 -3.18 7.78 14.64
C PHE A 64 -4.63 7.71 15.13
N ILE A 65 -5.51 6.95 14.46
CA ILE A 65 -6.89 6.74 14.90
C ILE A 65 -6.93 6.03 16.26
N GLY A 66 -6.02 5.08 16.49
CA GLY A 66 -5.88 4.35 17.75
C GLY A 66 -5.46 5.20 18.96
N ILE A 67 -5.06 6.45 18.77
CA ILE A 67 -4.75 7.40 19.87
C ILE A 67 -6.05 7.84 20.56
N ILE A 68 -7.19 7.87 19.85
CA ILE A 68 -8.48 8.29 20.40
C ILE A 68 -9.03 7.13 21.27
N PRO A 69 -9.14 7.30 22.61
CA PRO A 69 -9.64 6.24 23.48
C PRO A 69 -11.11 5.90 23.17
N LEU A 70 -11.51 4.66 23.50
CA LEU A 70 -12.84 4.06 23.25
C LEU A 70 -13.17 3.86 21.76
N ILE A 71 -13.34 4.94 20.98
CA ILE A 71 -13.79 4.86 19.58
C ILE A 71 -12.66 4.36 18.68
N GLY A 72 -11.45 4.88 18.86
CA GLY A 72 -10.29 4.50 18.06
C GLY A 72 -9.92 3.03 18.24
N TRP A 73 -9.98 2.52 19.47
CA TRP A 73 -9.65 1.12 19.75
C TRP A 73 -10.69 0.14 19.19
N LEU A 74 -11.98 0.49 19.29
CA LEU A 74 -13.06 -0.37 18.82
C LEU A 74 -13.10 -0.45 17.28
N LEU A 75 -12.72 0.63 16.59
CA LEU A 75 -12.83 0.71 15.13
C LEU A 75 -11.50 0.43 14.41
N ALA A 76 -10.37 0.96 14.88
CA ALA A 76 -9.11 0.91 14.11
C ALA A 76 -8.61 -0.51 13.88
N GLY A 77 -8.63 -1.36 14.92
CA GLY A 77 -8.18 -2.74 14.81
C GLY A 77 -9.05 -3.58 13.85
N PRO A 78 -10.35 -3.75 14.12
CA PRO A 78 -11.23 -4.56 13.29
C PRO A 78 -11.31 -4.08 11.84
N VAL A 79 -11.40 -2.76 11.60
CA VAL A 79 -11.45 -2.21 10.24
C VAL A 79 -10.16 -2.51 9.47
N MET A 80 -8.99 -2.36 10.11
CA MET A 80 -7.72 -2.71 9.47
C MET A 80 -7.66 -4.19 9.09
N TRP A 81 -8.09 -5.09 9.96
CA TRP A 81 -8.12 -6.52 9.65
C TRP A 81 -9.04 -6.83 8.47
N VAL A 82 -10.21 -6.20 8.41
CA VAL A 82 -11.13 -6.35 7.26
C VAL A 82 -10.48 -5.86 5.98
N LEU A 83 -9.82 -4.70 5.99
CA LEU A 83 -9.11 -4.18 4.81
C LEU A 83 -7.97 -5.10 4.36
N ILE A 84 -7.20 -5.68 5.30
CA ILE A 84 -6.14 -6.65 4.99
C ILE A 84 -6.73 -7.88 4.32
N ILE A 85 -7.81 -8.44 4.86
CA ILE A 85 -8.48 -9.61 4.29
C ILE A 85 -9.00 -9.32 2.88
N ILE A 86 -9.68 -8.18 2.68
CA ILE A 86 -10.17 -7.78 1.35
C ILE A 86 -9.00 -7.60 0.38
N GLY A 87 -7.92 -6.95 0.81
CA GLY A 87 -6.70 -6.79 0.00
C GLY A 87 -6.11 -8.12 -0.42
N MET A 88 -5.95 -9.06 0.50
CA MET A 88 -5.43 -10.40 0.23
C MET A 88 -6.31 -11.17 -0.76
N VAL A 89 -7.64 -11.12 -0.59
CA VAL A 89 -8.59 -11.80 -1.49
C VAL A 89 -8.57 -11.19 -2.88
N LYS A 90 -8.42 -9.87 -3.02
CA LYS A 90 -8.28 -9.22 -4.32
C LYS A 90 -6.95 -9.53 -4.98
N ALA A 91 -5.85 -9.42 -4.22
CA ALA A 91 -4.51 -9.75 -4.69
C ALA A 91 -4.40 -11.22 -5.15
N SER A 92 -5.07 -12.15 -4.47
CA SER A 92 -5.09 -13.57 -4.86
C SER A 92 -5.83 -13.83 -6.17
N LYS A 93 -6.80 -12.97 -6.52
CA LYS A 93 -7.52 -12.97 -7.80
C LYS A 93 -6.82 -12.18 -8.90
N GLY A 94 -5.68 -11.56 -8.61
CA GLY A 94 -4.99 -10.65 -9.53
C GLY A 94 -5.69 -9.30 -9.71
N GLU A 95 -6.65 -8.98 -8.84
CA GLU A 95 -7.36 -7.71 -8.83
C GLU A 95 -6.62 -6.71 -7.93
N ARG A 96 -6.49 -5.47 -8.40
CA ARG A 96 -5.95 -4.40 -7.56
C ARG A 96 -7.02 -3.90 -6.59
N PHE A 97 -6.65 -3.74 -5.32
CA PHE A 97 -7.51 -3.07 -4.35
C PHE A 97 -7.14 -1.60 -4.26
N ASP A 98 -7.98 -0.73 -4.81
CA ASP A 98 -7.78 0.72 -4.78
C ASP A 98 -8.71 1.34 -3.74
N ILE A 99 -8.14 2.00 -2.73
CA ILE A 99 -8.90 2.75 -1.71
C ILE A 99 -8.76 4.23 -2.05
N PRO A 100 -9.87 4.95 -2.33
CA PRO A 100 -9.84 6.38 -2.62
C PRO A 100 -9.03 7.15 -1.56
N VAL A 101 -8.30 8.19 -1.97
CA VAL A 101 -7.34 8.96 -1.15
C VAL A 101 -6.07 8.19 -0.78
N VAL A 102 -6.17 6.97 -0.25
CA VAL A 102 -4.99 6.16 0.14
C VAL A 102 -4.19 5.76 -1.09
N SER A 103 -4.86 5.39 -2.18
CA SER A 103 -4.24 5.10 -3.47
C SER A 103 -3.42 6.29 -3.98
N GLU A 104 -3.94 7.52 -3.88
CA GLU A 104 -3.20 8.72 -4.30
C GLU A 104 -1.95 8.95 -3.45
N TRP A 105 -2.06 8.72 -2.14
CA TRP A 105 -0.91 8.83 -1.24
C TRP A 105 0.12 7.72 -1.51
N ALA A 106 -0.32 6.51 -1.85
CA ALA A 106 0.55 5.39 -2.23
C ALA A 106 1.31 5.68 -3.52
N LEU A 107 0.63 6.23 -4.54
CA LEU A 107 1.25 6.67 -5.79
C LEU A 107 2.28 7.79 -5.54
N LYS A 108 1.95 8.77 -4.69
CA LYS A 108 2.89 9.83 -4.29
C LYS A 108 4.09 9.28 -3.54
N LEU A 109 3.88 8.31 -2.65
CA LEU A 109 4.95 7.64 -1.89
C LEU A 109 5.90 6.90 -2.84
N MET A 110 5.36 6.13 -3.79
CA MET A 110 6.14 5.47 -4.84
C MET A 110 6.90 6.48 -5.72
N GLY A 111 6.30 7.63 -6.04
CA GLY A 111 6.92 8.69 -6.85
C GLY A 111 7.98 9.51 -6.13
N SER A 112 8.06 9.43 -4.81
CA SER A 112 9.00 10.19 -3.99
C SER A 112 10.33 9.48 -3.69
N LEU A 113 10.43 8.19 -4.05
CA LEU A 113 11.56 7.29 -3.77
C LEU A 113 12.03 6.59 -5.04
#